data_AF-A0A5C7UGM3-F1
#
_entry.id   AF-A0A5C7UGM3-F1
#
_cell.length_a   1.000
_cell.length_b   1.000
_cell.length_c   1.000
_cell.angle_alpha   90.00
_cell.angle_beta   90.00
_cell.angle_gamma   90.00
#
_symmetry.space_group_name_H-M   'P 1'
#
loop_
_entity.id
_entity.type
_entity.pdbx_description
1 polymer ?
#
loop_
_entity_poly.entity_id
_entity_poly.type
_entity_poly.pdbx_seq_one_letter_code
_entity_poly.pdbx_strand_id
1 'polypeptide(L)' 'MKTMQATSPALFPIGSKLQHKKTGGFYEVMGIATIEANLEKAYVYLSLQTHDYWVRPQAEMEDGRFILVS' A
#
# COMPACT_ATOMS: atom_id res chain seq x y z
N MET A 1 -0.15 4.67 32.56
CA MET A 1 -0.58 5.35 31.32
C MET A 1 -1.23 4.32 30.42
N LYS A 2 -2.46 4.55 29.95
CA LYS A 2 -3.16 3.65 29.03
C LYS A 2 -2.49 3.72 27.65
N THR A 3 -2.11 2.57 27.12
CA THR A 3 -1.55 2.36 25.79
C THR A 3 -2.52 2.87 24.72
N MET A 4 -2.13 3.87 23.94
CA MET A 4 -2.83 4.20 22.71
C MET A 4 -2.39 3.21 21.64
N GLN A 5 -3.08 2.09 21.55
CA GLN A 5 -2.99 1.19 20.41
C GLN A 5 -3.72 1.89 19.27
N ALA A 6 -2.99 2.56 18.38
CA ALA A 6 -3.56 3.10 17.16
C ALA A 6 -4.06 1.92 16.33
N THR A 7 -5.39 1.83 16.13
CA THR A 7 -6.02 0.93 15.16
C THR A 7 -5.34 1.15 13.80
N SER A 8 -4.61 0.15 13.30
CA SER A 8 -3.81 0.30 12.07
C SER A 8 -4.66 0.88 10.92
N PRO A 9 -4.30 2.05 10.35
CA PRO A 9 -5.14 2.75 9.37
C PRO A 9 -5.02 2.21 7.92
N ALA A 10 -4.15 1.23 7.67
CA ALA A 10 -3.86 0.67 6.33
C ALA A 10 -3.69 -0.85 6.43
N LEU A 11 -4.27 -1.61 5.50
CA LEU A 11 -4.22 -3.08 5.46
C LEU A 11 -2.80 -3.62 5.22
N PHE A 12 -1.97 -2.88 4.47
CA PHE A 12 -0.61 -3.27 4.14
C PHE A 12 0.38 -2.31 4.83
N PRO A 13 1.11 -2.76 5.87
CA PRO A 13 2.15 -1.95 6.50
C PRO A 13 3.26 -1.50 5.53
N ILE A 14 3.97 -0.43 5.90
CA ILE A 14 5.21 -0.04 5.19
C ILE A 14 6.23 -1.18 5.30
N GLY A 15 6.90 -1.48 4.19
CA GLY A 15 7.83 -2.61 4.03
C GLY A 15 7.14 -3.91 3.61
N SER A 16 5.81 -3.98 3.60
CA SER A 16 5.10 -5.16 3.12
C SER A 16 5.38 -5.45 1.66
N LYS A 17 5.60 -6.73 1.34
CA LYS A 17 5.73 -7.19 -0.05
C LYS A 17 4.40 -7.70 -0.54
N LEU A 18 4.01 -7.24 -1.72
CA LEU A 18 2.72 -7.51 -2.33
C LEU A 18 2.89 -8.16 -3.70
N GLN A 19 1.91 -8.99 -4.07
CA GLN A 19 1.75 -9.46 -5.44
C GLN A 19 0.39 -9.02 -6.00
N HIS A 20 0.38 -8.45 -7.20
CA HIS A 20 -0.86 -8.14 -7.91
C HIS A 20 -1.39 -9.39 -8.62
N LYS A 21 -2.58 -9.86 -8.22
CA LYS A 21 -3.14 -11.15 -8.65
C LYS A 21 -3.34 -11.27 -10.17
N LYS A 22 -3.66 -10.16 -10.86
CA LYS A 22 -3.93 -10.19 -12.31
C LYS A 22 -2.67 -10.22 -13.16
N THR A 23 -1.65 -9.45 -12.79
CA THR A 23 -0.43 -9.30 -13.60
C THR A 23 0.73 -10.15 -13.09
N GLY A 24 0.65 -10.65 -11.87
CA GLY A 24 1.74 -11.36 -11.18
C GLY A 24 2.87 -10.46 -10.69
N GLY A 25 2.77 -9.14 -10.89
CA GLY A 25 3.82 -8.17 -10.52
C GLY A 25 4.04 -8.10 -9.00
N PHE A 26 5.30 -7.95 -8.60
CA PHE A 26 5.72 -7.85 -7.20
C PHE A 26 6.08 -6.41 -6.83
N TYR A 27 5.65 -6.02 -5.65
CA TYR A 27 5.77 -4.65 -5.17
C TYR A 27 6.15 -4.58 -3.69
N GLU A 28 6.73 -3.47 -3.27
CA GLU A 28 6.99 -3.17 -1.86
C GLU A 28 6.30 -1.86 -1.45
N VAL A 29 5.60 -1.87 -0.32
CA VAL A 29 4.96 -0.66 0.22
C VAL A 29 6.02 0.26 0.81
N MET A 30 6.14 1.45 0.26
CA MET A 30 7.15 2.43 0.69
C MET A 30 6.58 3.47 1.65
N GLY A 31 5.27 3.71 1.61
CA GLY A 31 4.64 4.74 2.43
C GLY A 31 3.13 4.87 2.24
N ILE A 32 2.52 5.65 3.12
CA ILE A 32 1.14 6.14 2.99
C ILE A 32 1.19 7.64 2.76
N ALA A 33 0.51 8.11 1.72
CA ALA A 33 0.38 9.52 1.37
C ALA A 33 -1.07 10.01 1.51
N THR A 34 -1.25 11.33 1.51
CA THR A 34 -2.54 11.96 1.27
C THR A 34 -2.49 12.61 -0.11
N ILE A 35 -3.45 12.30 -0.98
CA ILE A 35 -3.58 12.96 -2.29
C ILE A 35 -4.12 14.37 -2.03
N GLU A 36 -3.34 15.40 -2.39
CA GLU A 36 -3.69 16.80 -2.11
C GLU A 36 -5.03 17.22 -2.74
N ALA A 37 -5.29 16.78 -3.97
CA ALA A 37 -6.44 17.21 -4.75
C ALA A 37 -7.81 16.82 -4.14
N ASN A 38 -7.87 15.71 -3.40
CA ASN A 38 -9.12 15.16 -2.86
C ASN A 38 -9.05 14.73 -1.39
N LEU A 39 -7.89 14.89 -0.75
CA LEU A 39 -7.60 14.52 0.65
C LEU A 39 -7.72 13.02 0.96
N GLU A 40 -7.79 12.16 -0.05
CA GLU A 40 -7.86 10.70 0.13
C GLU A 40 -6.49 10.11 0.50
N LYS A 41 -6.51 9.00 1.24
CA LYS A 41 -5.29 8.22 1.53
C LYS A 41 -4.88 7.38 0.32
N ALA A 42 -3.58 7.24 0.13
CA ALA A 42 -2.99 6.46 -0.94
C ALA A 42 -1.75 5.70 -0.48
N TYR A 43 -1.51 4.56 -1.11
CA TYR A 43 -0.25 3.83 -1.00
C TYR A 43 0.76 4.41 -1.98
N VAL A 44 2.01 4.56 -1.51
CA VAL A 44 3.19 4.71 -2.36
C VAL A 44 3.93 3.37 -2.34
N TYR A 45 4.19 2.79 -3.50
CA TYR A 45 4.79 1.46 -3.62
C TYR A 45 5.74 1.35 -4.80
N LEU A 46 6.78 0.54 -4.65
CA LEU A 46 7.84 0.31 -5.62
C LEU A 46 7.58 -0.97 -6.41
N SER A 47 7.65 -0.93 -7.74
CA SER A 47 7.72 -2.12 -8.58
C SER A 47 9.09 -2.79 -8.43
N LEU A 48 9.13 -4.05 -7.99
CA LEU A 48 10.40 -4.80 -7.85
C LEU A 48 10.97 -5.28 -9.18
N GLN A 49 10.20 -5.16 -10.28
CA GLN A 49 10.66 -5.52 -11.62
C GLN A 49 11.20 -4.30 -12.39
N THR A 50 10.46 -3.19 -12.36
CA THR A 50 10.76 -2.00 -13.18
C THR A 50 11.39 -0.86 -12.40
N HIS A 51 11.37 -0.91 -11.07
CA HIS A 51 11.84 0.14 -10.16
C HIS A 51 11.05 1.47 -10.25
N ASP A 52 9.86 1.44 -10.85
CA ASP A 52 8.95 2.58 -10.85
C ASP A 52 8.26 2.72 -9.49
N TYR A 53 8.08 3.96 -9.05
CA TYR A 53 7.21 4.29 -7.93
C TYR A 53 5.79 4.56 -8.42
N TRP A 54 4.83 3.95 -7.74
CA TRP A 54 3.41 4.07 -8.03
C TRP A 54 2.69 4.68 -6.83
N VAL A 55 1.64 5.45 -7.13
CA VAL A 55 0.70 5.96 -6.13
C VAL A 55 -0.68 5.43 -6.47
N ARG A 56 -1.38 4.84 -5.50
CA ARG A 56 -2.72 4.27 -5.69
C ARG A 56 -3.62 4.59 -4.49
N PRO A 57 -4.87 5.03 -4.70
CA PRO A 57 -5.81 5.24 -3.60
C PRO A 57 -5.92 4.00 -2.70
N GLN A 58 -6.07 4.23 -1.39
CA GLN A 58 -6.11 3.14 -0.40
C GLN A 58 -7.24 2.15 -0.69
N ALA A 59 -8.44 2.64 -0.99
CA ALA A 59 -9.60 1.80 -1.31
C ALA A 59 -9.35 0.89 -2.53
N GLU A 60 -8.61 1.38 -3.53
CA GLU A 60 -8.24 0.59 -4.71
C GLU A 60 -7.15 -0.43 -4.44
N MET A 61 -6.21 -0.13 -3.53
CA MET A 61 -5.16 -1.08 -3.15
C MET A 61 -5.75 -2.24 -2.32
N GLU A 62 -6.73 -1.94 -1.48
CA GLU A 62 -7.34 -2.86 -0.52
C GLU A 62 -8.56 -3.61 -1.08
N ASP A 63 -8.86 -3.47 -2.38
CA ASP A 63 -10.00 -4.13 -3.04
C ASP A 63 -9.80 -5.63 -3.33
N GLY A 64 -8.69 -6.22 -2.86
CA GLY A 64 -8.37 -7.64 -3.01
C GLY A 64 -7.60 -7.99 -4.28
N ARG A 65 -7.17 -7.01 -5.09
CA ARG A 65 -6.23 -7.23 -6.21
C ARG A 65 -4.81 -7.53 -5.76
N PHE A 66 -4.41 -7.04 -4.59
CA PHE A 66 -3.09 -7.25 -4.00
C PHE A 66 -3.17 -8.23 -2.82
N ILE A 67 -2.16 -9.08 -2.71
CA ILE A 67 -2.00 -10.02 -1.59
C ILE A 67 -0.60 -9.86 -0.98
N LEU A 68 -0.51 -10.04 0.34
CA LEU A 68 0.76 -10.12 1.06
C LEU A 68 1.51 -11.40 0.65
N VAL A 69 2.81 -11.27 0.40
CA VAL A 69 3.70 -12.41 0.10
C VAL A 69 4.84 -12.56 1.09
N SER A 70 5.12 -11.55 1.92
CA SER A 70 5.99 -11.64 3.11
C SER A 70 5.67 -10.54 4.12
#